data_AF-A0A2E1Y5P3-F1
#
_entry.id   AF-A0A2E1Y5P3-F1
#
_cell.length_a   1.000
_cell.length_b   1.000
_cell.length_c   1.000
_cell.angle_alpha   90.00
_cell.angle_beta   90.00
_cell.angle_gamma   90.00
#
_symmetry.space_group_name_H-M   'P 1'
#
loop_
_entity.id
_entity.type
_entity.pdbx_description
1 polymer ?
#
loop_
_entity_poly.entity_id
_entity_poly.type
_entity_poly.pdbx_seq_one_letter_code
_entity_poly.pdbx_strand_id
1 'polypeptide(L)'
;MNCTHPFLDADGDKLREECGVFGAINAADAAAATALGLHALQHRGQEAAGIVAWDGVEFRTRRGLGHVAENFSSQEAIAELPGHMAAGHVRYSTTGGSGLRNEQPLYADLA
;
A
#
# COMPACT_ATOMS: atom_id res chain seq x y z
N MET A 1 -3.92 -13.46 -26.27
CA MET A 1 -4.76 -12.70 -25.31
C MET A 1 -5.72 -13.70 -24.70
N ASN A 2 -5.58 -13.99 -23.40
CA ASN A 2 -6.49 -14.91 -22.72
C ASN A 2 -7.66 -14.09 -22.17
N CYS A 3 -8.83 -14.23 -22.78
CA CYS A 3 -10.06 -13.52 -22.40
C CYS A 3 -10.88 -14.38 -21.43
N THR A 4 -10.32 -14.70 -20.26
CA THR A 4 -11.09 -15.34 -19.19
C THR A 4 -11.92 -14.28 -18.48
N HIS A 5 -13.23 -14.48 -18.46
CA HIS A 5 -14.19 -13.63 -17.79
C HIS A 5 -13.90 -13.60 -16.27
N PRO A 6 -13.74 -12.42 -15.63
CA PRO A 6 -13.22 -12.31 -14.26
C PRO A 6 -14.09 -12.96 -13.17
N PHE A 7 -15.33 -13.35 -13.52
CA PHE A 7 -16.29 -14.00 -12.62
C PHE A 7 -16.73 -15.41 -13.06
N LEU A 8 -16.14 -15.97 -14.12
CA LEU A 8 -16.43 -17.36 -14.54
C LEU A 8 -15.12 -18.14 -14.50
N ASP A 9 -14.95 -18.89 -13.42
CA ASP A 9 -13.79 -19.73 -13.16
C ASP A 9 -14.24 -21.20 -13.22
N ALA A 10 -13.62 -22.01 -14.08
CA ALA A 10 -13.86 -23.45 -14.15
C ALA A 10 -13.16 -24.24 -13.02
N ASP A 11 -12.17 -23.62 -12.37
CA ASP A 11 -11.24 -24.15 -11.37
C ASP A 11 -11.28 -23.33 -10.06
N GLY A 12 -12.45 -22.81 -9.66
CA GLY A 12 -12.71 -21.82 -8.58
C GLY A 12 -12.30 -22.16 -7.13
N ASP A 13 -11.26 -22.98 -6.96
CA ASP A 13 -10.71 -23.48 -5.69
C ASP A 13 -9.36 -22.82 -5.33
N LYS A 14 -9.01 -21.67 -5.94
CA LYS A 14 -7.78 -20.93 -5.59
C LYS A 14 -8.05 -19.50 -5.16
N LEU A 15 -7.48 -19.11 -4.03
CA LEU A 15 -7.41 -17.72 -3.58
C LEU A 15 -6.58 -16.89 -4.57
N ARG A 16 -7.23 -15.92 -5.22
CA ARG A 16 -6.58 -14.90 -6.08
C ARG A 16 -6.25 -13.69 -5.21
N GLU A 17 -5.32 -13.87 -4.28
CA GLU A 17 -4.91 -12.77 -3.40
C GLU A 17 -4.03 -11.79 -4.18
N GLU A 18 -4.64 -10.71 -4.63
CA GLU A 18 -3.91 -9.54 -5.10
C GLU A 18 -3.42 -8.72 -3.92
N CYS A 19 -2.44 -7.86 -4.14
CA CYS A 19 -1.94 -6.92 -3.14
C CYS A 19 -3.08 -6.06 -2.53
N GLY A 20 -2.90 -5.64 -1.28
CA GLY A 20 -3.87 -4.80 -0.57
C GLY A 20 -3.62 -3.32 -0.82
N VAL A 21 -4.68 -2.53 -0.97
CA VAL A 21 -4.64 -1.06 -1.07
C VAL A 21 -5.64 -0.46 -0.09
N PHE A 22 -5.26 0.63 0.55
CA PHE A 22 -6.14 1.41 1.41
C PHE A 22 -5.88 2.91 1.19
N GLY A 23 -6.90 3.75 1.33
CA GLY A 23 -6.74 5.19 1.31
C GLY A 23 -7.75 5.90 2.20
N ALA A 24 -7.36 7.07 2.69
CA ALA A 24 -8.17 7.96 3.50
C ALA A 24 -8.11 9.38 2.91
N ILE A 25 -9.25 10.06 2.87
CA ILE A 25 -9.39 11.44 2.39
C ILE A 25 -10.13 12.23 3.46
N ASN A 26 -9.72 13.48 3.67
CA ASN A 26 -10.31 14.40 4.65
C ASN A 26 -10.27 13.83 6.09
N ALA A 27 -9.18 13.16 6.42
CA ALA A 27 -8.92 12.63 7.76
C ALA A 27 -7.82 13.47 8.43
N ALA A 28 -7.96 13.79 9.72
CA ALA A 28 -6.96 14.59 10.45
C ALA A 28 -5.57 13.91 10.44
N ASP A 29 -5.54 12.59 10.66
CA ASP A 29 -4.34 11.75 10.61
C ASP A 29 -4.45 10.69 9.49
N ALA A 30 -4.49 11.13 8.23
CA ALA A 30 -4.75 10.24 7.10
C ALA A 30 -3.74 9.10 6.97
N ALA A 31 -2.46 9.35 7.27
CA ALA A 31 -1.40 8.32 7.24
C ALA A 31 -1.60 7.26 8.33
N ALA A 32 -1.96 7.65 9.56
CA ALA A 32 -2.22 6.71 10.65
C ALA A 32 -3.45 5.83 10.35
N ALA A 33 -4.54 6.45 9.86
CA ALA A 33 -5.72 5.71 9.41
C ALA A 33 -5.37 4.73 8.29
N THR A 34 -4.54 5.14 7.34
CA THR A 34 -4.07 4.29 6.25
C THR A 34 -3.21 3.13 6.75
N ALA A 35 -2.29 3.36 7.69
CA ALA A 35 -1.49 2.30 8.30
C ALA A 35 -2.36 1.25 9.00
N LEU A 36 -3.37 1.67 9.76
CA LEU A 36 -4.31 0.75 10.41
C LEU A 36 -5.12 -0.06 9.39
N GLY A 37 -5.62 0.60 8.33
CA GLY A 37 -6.32 -0.07 7.23
C GLY A 37 -5.46 -1.10 6.51
N LEU A 38 -4.19 -0.76 6.23
CA LEU A 38 -3.23 -1.69 5.65
C LEU A 38 -2.87 -2.84 6.59
N HIS A 39 -2.82 -2.59 7.90
CA HIS A 39 -2.59 -3.65 8.88
C HIS A 39 -3.75 -4.66 8.87
N ALA A 40 -4.99 -4.20 8.74
CA ALA A 40 -6.13 -5.10 8.54
C ALA A 40 -6.02 -5.91 7.23
N LEU A 41 -5.37 -5.34 6.20
CA LEU A 41 -5.09 -5.99 4.92
C LEU A 41 -3.75 -6.75 4.87
N GLN A 42 -3.02 -6.88 5.99
CA GLN A 42 -1.68 -7.48 6.03
C GLN A 42 -1.61 -8.90 5.46
N HIS A 43 -2.71 -9.65 5.54
CA HIS A 43 -2.81 -11.00 4.97
C HIS A 43 -2.62 -11.01 3.44
N ARG A 44 -2.91 -9.88 2.77
CA ARG A 44 -2.80 -9.72 1.31
C ARG A 44 -1.41 -9.34 0.81
N GLY A 45 -0.42 -9.25 1.69
CA GLY A 45 0.94 -8.88 1.32
C GLY A 45 1.85 -8.72 2.53
N GLN A 46 2.91 -9.52 2.62
CA GLN A 46 3.80 -9.57 3.79
C GLN A 46 5.22 -9.08 3.52
N GLU A 47 5.52 -8.67 2.30
CA GLU A 47 6.90 -8.43 1.88
C GLU A 47 7.34 -6.99 1.97
N ALA A 48 6.40 -6.08 1.78
CA ALA A 48 6.64 -4.65 1.84
C ALA A 48 5.33 -3.90 2.08
N ALA A 49 5.45 -2.72 2.65
CA ALA A 49 4.37 -1.79 2.81
C ALA A 49 4.82 -0.37 2.47
N GLY A 50 3.90 0.41 1.93
CA GLY A 50 4.16 1.79 1.53
C GLY A 50 2.96 2.69 1.75
N ILE A 51 3.22 3.93 2.15
CA ILE A 51 2.21 4.98 2.28
C ILE A 51 2.74 6.25 1.61
N VAL A 52 1.87 6.90 0.84
CA VAL A 52 2.03 8.28 0.39
C VAL A 52 0.95 9.14 1.05
N ALA A 53 1.34 10.32 1.53
CA ALA A 53 0.45 11.32 2.12
C ALA A 53 0.55 12.66 1.36
N TRP A 54 -0.54 13.42 1.38
CA TRP A 54 -0.65 14.74 0.75
C TRP A 54 -1.10 15.77 1.78
N ASP A 55 -0.29 16.82 1.95
CA ASP A 55 -0.55 17.91 2.90
C ASP A 55 -1.25 19.13 2.28
N GLY A 56 -1.45 19.15 0.97
CA GLY A 56 -1.96 20.31 0.22
C GLY A 56 -0.89 21.00 -0.63
N VAL A 57 0.37 20.67 -0.42
CA VAL A 57 1.52 21.29 -1.11
C VAL A 57 2.38 20.23 -1.80
N GLU A 58 2.75 19.16 -1.09
CA GLU A 58 3.62 18.11 -1.62
C GLU A 58 3.20 16.70 -1.17
N PHE A 59 3.62 15.70 -1.96
CA PHE A 59 3.48 14.30 -1.59
C PHE A 59 4.68 13.86 -0.75
N ARG A 60 4.42 13.27 0.41
CA ARG A 60 5.45 12.58 1.23
C ARG A 60 5.24 11.08 1.16
N THR A 61 6.32 10.35 0.92
CA THR A 61 6.27 8.89 0.74
C THR A 61 7.22 8.20 1.70
N ARG A 62 6.74 7.13 2.34
CA ARG A 62 7.55 6.21 3.12
C ARG A 62 7.20 4.79 2.69
N ARG A 63 8.24 4.00 2.41
CA ARG A 63 8.14 2.62 1.93
C ARG A 63 9.22 1.80 2.59
N GLY A 64 8.95 0.53 2.84
CA GLY A 64 9.95 -0.41 3.28
C GLY A 64 9.48 -1.84 3.22
N LEU A 65 10.47 -2.72 3.27
CA LEU A 65 10.27 -4.17 3.33
C LEU A 65 9.64 -4.57 4.66
N GLY A 66 8.99 -5.72 4.66
CA GLY A 66 8.36 -6.32 5.83
C GLY A 66 6.93 -5.84 6.08
N HIS A 67 6.49 -5.99 7.32
CA HIS A 67 5.12 -5.76 7.73
C HIS A 67 4.79 -4.28 7.90
N VAL A 68 3.51 -3.95 7.84
CA VAL A 68 2.98 -2.60 8.10
C VAL A 68 3.39 -2.13 9.50
N ALA A 69 3.33 -3.02 10.50
CA ALA A 69 3.69 -2.69 11.88
C ALA A 69 5.18 -2.35 12.04
N GLU A 70 6.06 -2.97 11.27
CA GLU A 70 7.50 -2.67 11.31
C GLU A 70 7.81 -1.29 10.70
N ASN A 71 7.03 -0.89 9.71
CA ASN A 71 7.26 0.34 8.94
C ASN A 71 6.51 1.57 9.49
N PHE A 72 5.38 1.38 10.20
CA PHE A 72 4.44 2.47 10.51
C PHE A 72 3.87 2.44 11.94
N SER A 73 4.47 1.69 12.89
CA SER A 73 3.98 1.65 14.28
C SER A 73 4.50 2.78 15.16
N SER A 74 5.62 3.43 14.80
CA SER A 74 6.20 4.50 15.60
C SER A 74 5.59 5.86 15.25
N GLN A 75 5.53 6.75 16.24
CA GLN A 75 5.03 8.10 16.04
C GLN A 75 5.90 8.89 15.06
N GLU A 76 7.22 8.66 15.10
CA GLU A 76 8.19 9.28 14.20
C GLU A 76 7.93 8.88 12.74
N ALA A 77 7.63 7.59 12.50
CA ALA A 77 7.31 7.10 11.15
C ALA A 77 6.06 7.75 10.56
N ILE A 78 5.03 7.97 11.37
CA ILE A 78 3.80 8.66 10.95
C ILE A 78 4.04 10.16 10.79
N ALA A 79 4.88 10.77 11.63
CA ALA A 79 5.20 12.20 11.55
C ALA A 79 5.92 12.58 10.25
N GLU A 80 6.62 11.64 9.60
CA GLU A 80 7.21 11.82 8.26
C GLU A 80 6.14 11.92 7.14
N LEU A 81 4.88 11.55 7.43
CA LEU A 81 3.75 11.49 6.50
C LEU A 81 2.59 12.40 6.92
N PRO A 82 2.80 13.72 7.07
CA PRO A 82 1.73 14.64 7.40
C PRO A 82 0.76 14.78 6.21
N GLY A 83 -0.50 15.03 6.51
CA GLY A 83 -1.49 15.35 5.49
C GLY A 83 -2.89 14.87 5.82
N HIS A 84 -3.85 15.41 5.06
CA HIS A 84 -5.27 15.11 5.22
C HIS A 84 -5.77 14.07 4.21
N MET A 85 -4.88 13.59 3.34
CA MET A 85 -5.13 12.53 2.38
C MET A 85 -3.92 11.59 2.36
N ALA A 86 -4.17 10.28 2.32
CA ALA A 86 -3.14 9.28 2.17
C ALA A 86 -3.66 8.05 1.43
N ALA A 87 -2.75 7.36 0.76
CA ALA A 87 -2.98 6.06 0.15
C ALA A 87 -1.78 5.17 0.41
N GLY A 88 -2.01 3.87 0.48
CA GLY A 88 -0.93 2.93 0.69
C GLY A 88 -1.26 1.53 0.21
N HIS A 89 -0.23 0.69 0.28
CA HIS A 89 -0.22 -0.62 -0.35
C HIS A 89 0.56 -1.63 0.49
N VAL A 90 0.08 -2.88 0.55
CA VAL A 90 0.84 -4.03 1.05
C VAL A 90 1.12 -5.00 -0.08
N ARG A 91 2.39 -5.42 -0.21
CA ARG A 91 2.88 -6.21 -1.33
C ARG A 91 3.05 -7.68 -0.97
N TYR A 92 2.57 -8.55 -1.85
CA TYR A 92 2.97 -9.95 -1.95
C TYR A 92 3.87 -10.13 -3.18
N SER A 93 4.90 -10.99 -3.16
CA SER A 93 5.75 -11.16 -4.36
C SER A 93 4.92 -11.75 -5.47
N THR A 94 4.85 -11.00 -6.55
CA THR A 94 4.53 -11.53 -7.86
C THR A 94 5.82 -11.85 -8.61
N THR A 95 5.69 -12.43 -9.81
CA THR A 95 6.81 -12.65 -10.73
C THR A 95 7.47 -11.30 -11.07
N GLY A 96 8.68 -11.05 -10.55
CA GLY A 96 9.35 -9.74 -10.68
C GLY A 96 10.45 -9.47 -9.65
N GLY A 97 10.57 -10.34 -8.64
CA GLY A 97 11.66 -10.31 -7.65
C GLY A 97 11.38 -9.36 -6.48
N SER A 98 12.17 -9.52 -5.41
CA SER A 98 12.16 -8.67 -4.22
C SER A 98 12.98 -7.39 -4.46
N GLY A 99 12.45 -6.23 -4.05
CA GLY A 99 13.23 -4.99 -4.02
C GLY A 99 12.38 -3.72 -3.92
N LEU A 100 12.92 -2.70 -3.25
CA LEU A 100 12.29 -1.39 -3.01
C LEU A 100 11.76 -0.71 -4.28
N ARG A 101 12.38 -0.96 -5.43
CA ARG A 101 11.96 -0.39 -6.72
C ARG A 101 10.55 -0.81 -7.13
N ASN A 102 10.09 -1.97 -6.65
CA ASN A 102 8.77 -2.52 -6.94
C ASN A 102 7.74 -2.17 -5.85
N GLU A 103 8.12 -1.36 -4.85
CA GLU A 103 7.24 -0.99 -3.74
C GLU A 103 6.37 0.21 -4.11
N GLN A 104 5.07 -0.02 -4.05
CA GLN A 104 4.04 0.99 -4.22
C GLN A 104 3.75 1.70 -2.89
N PRO A 105 3.18 2.90 -2.90
CA PRO A 105 2.83 3.71 -4.08
C PRO A 105 4.05 4.27 -4.83
N LEU A 106 3.97 4.30 -6.15
CA LEU A 106 4.92 5.02 -7.01
C LEU A 106 4.33 6.42 -7.30
N TYR A 107 5.16 7.45 -7.25
CA TYR A 107 4.79 8.79 -7.70
C TYR A 107 5.78 9.26 -8.77
N ALA A 108 5.32 10.11 -9.68
CA ALA A 108 6.15 10.75 -10.69
C ALA A 108 5.84 12.26 -10.68
N ASP A 109 6.89 13.07 -10.58
CA ASP A 109 6.82 14.50 -10.89
C ASP A 109 7.32 14.66 -12.33
N LEU A 110 6.49 15.28 -13.18
CA LEU A 110 6.70 15.39 -14.64
C LEU A 110 6.96 16.84 -15.08
N ALA A 111 7.28 17.72 -14.12
CA ALA A 111 7.60 19.13 -14.39
C ALA A 111 8.93 19.32 -15.14
#